data_AF-A0A9D1J8B1-F1
#
_entry.id   AF-A0A9D1J8B1-F1
#
_cell.length_a   1.000
_cell.length_b   1.000
_cell.length_c   1.000
_cell.angle_alpha   90.00
_cell.angle_beta   90.00
_cell.angle_gamma   90.00
#
_symmetry.space_group_name_H-M   'P 1'
#
loop_
_entity.id
_entity.type
_entity.pdbx_description
1 polymer ?
#
loop_
_entity_poly.entity_id
_entity_poly.type
_entity_poly.pdbx_seq_one_letter_code
_entity_poly.pdbx_strand_id
1 'polypeptide(L)'
;MKDFYKEALPMFFTKPTYEEIKLPFRFIDVPSDSDAGLINIEAYGNVFGQNKYCYACYELKNAKMYDNGDFEQMIELLKDSTDKTVRVTIKLKKGVPKDFKIDVNSLAEVYCDERFKALSLSCWGFNNKSYKELSSQV
;
A
#
# COMPACT_ATOMS: atom_id res chain seq x y z
N MET A 1 11.97 57.08 7.00
CA MET A 1 11.57 55.80 7.63
C MET A 1 10.48 55.24 6.73
N LYS A 2 10.80 54.34 5.78
CA LYS A 2 10.80 52.87 5.93
C LYS A 2 9.53 52.37 6.61
N ASP A 3 8.58 51.90 5.81
CA ASP A 3 7.71 50.77 6.14
C ASP A 3 7.32 50.04 4.84
N PHE A 4 8.28 49.24 4.35
CA PHE A 4 8.02 48.17 3.39
C PHE A 4 7.42 47.01 4.18
N TYR A 5 6.10 46.96 4.30
CA TYR A 5 5.45 45.70 4.67
C TYR A 5 5.57 44.76 3.47
N LYS A 6 6.49 43.80 3.59
CA LYS A 6 6.46 42.57 2.79
C LYS A 6 5.07 41.94 2.99
N GLU A 7 4.24 42.00 1.96
CA GLU A 7 3.10 41.10 1.87
C GLU A 7 3.64 39.67 1.93
N ALA A 8 3.41 38.99 3.06
CA ALA A 8 3.59 37.56 3.13
C ALA A 8 2.49 36.94 2.26
N LEU A 9 2.83 36.58 1.02
CA LEU A 9 2.00 35.75 0.15
C LEU A 9 1.44 34.58 0.97
N PRO A 10 0.12 34.40 1.07
CA PRO A 10 -0.43 33.27 1.79
C PRO A 10 0.11 31.99 1.12
N MET A 11 0.83 31.18 1.88
CA MET A 11 1.23 29.84 1.45
C MET A 11 -0.05 29.05 1.17
N PHE A 12 -0.48 29.02 -0.09
CA PHE A 12 -1.58 28.19 -0.55
C PHE A 12 -1.16 26.71 -0.43
N PHE A 13 -1.38 26.13 0.76
CA PHE A 13 -1.39 24.69 0.94
C PHE A 13 -2.62 24.14 0.21
N THR A 14 -2.43 23.78 -1.06
CA THR A 14 -3.45 23.07 -1.83
C THR A 14 -3.80 21.79 -1.10
N LYS A 15 -5.09 21.60 -0.76
CA LYS A 15 -5.57 20.37 -0.11
C LYS A 15 -5.22 19.18 -1.01
N PRO A 16 -4.84 18.03 -0.41
CA PRO A 16 -4.66 16.83 -1.19
C PRO A 16 -6.00 16.38 -1.79
N THR A 17 -5.94 15.81 -2.99
CA THR A 17 -7.04 15.08 -3.61
C THR A 17 -6.74 13.58 -3.55
N TYR A 18 -7.78 12.76 -3.72
CA TYR A 18 -7.68 11.31 -3.69
C TYR A 18 -8.36 10.75 -4.92
N GLU A 19 -7.67 9.84 -5.60
CA GLU A 19 -8.19 9.17 -6.79
C GLU A 19 -8.02 7.66 -6.64
N GLU A 20 -9.00 6.90 -7.08
CA GLU A 20 -8.97 5.45 -7.04
C GLU A 20 -8.56 4.88 -8.39
N ILE A 21 -7.66 3.90 -8.36
CA ILE A 21 -7.23 3.13 -9.52
C ILE A 21 -7.23 1.64 -9.18
N LYS A 22 -7.24 0.78 -10.19
CA LYS A 22 -7.00 -0.67 -10.03
C LYS A 22 -5.60 -0.99 -10.52
N LEU A 23 -4.83 -1.70 -9.71
CA LEU A 23 -3.47 -2.13 -10.05
C LEU A 23 -3.34 -3.64 -9.89
N PRO A 24 -2.56 -4.32 -10.74
CA PRO A 24 -2.11 -5.66 -10.41
C PRO A 24 -1.31 -5.63 -9.10
N PHE A 25 -1.36 -6.73 -8.36
CA PHE A 25 -0.63 -6.86 -7.12
C PHE A 25 0.00 -8.23 -6.97
N ARG A 26 0.95 -8.33 -6.05
CA ARG A 26 1.64 -9.57 -5.72
C ARG A 26 1.94 -9.66 -4.24
N PHE A 27 2.06 -10.88 -3.76
CA PHE A 27 2.71 -11.17 -2.50
C PHE A 27 4.23 -10.95 -2.61
N ILE A 28 4.82 -10.34 -1.58
CA ILE A 28 6.27 -10.19 -1.44
C ILE A 28 6.73 -11.07 -0.28
N ASP A 29 7.26 -12.23 -0.63
CA ASP A 29 7.81 -13.16 0.36
C ASP A 29 9.10 -12.58 0.97
N VAL A 30 9.01 -12.23 2.26
CA VAL A 30 10.15 -11.81 3.09
C VAL A 30 10.14 -12.75 4.29
N PRO A 31 11.11 -13.67 4.40
CA PRO A 31 11.07 -14.71 5.44
C PRO A 31 10.99 -14.16 6.87
N SER A 32 11.79 -13.13 7.20
CA SER A 32 11.80 -12.53 8.53
C SER A 32 10.46 -11.89 8.92
N ASP A 33 9.76 -11.30 7.95
CA ASP A 33 8.46 -10.68 8.16
C ASP A 33 7.38 -11.76 8.33
N SER A 34 7.47 -12.82 7.53
CA SER A 34 6.56 -13.97 7.64
C SER A 34 6.68 -14.66 8.99
N ASP A 35 7.91 -14.86 9.48
CA ASP A 35 8.20 -15.38 10.83
C ASP A 35 7.66 -14.46 11.94
N ALA A 36 7.58 -13.15 11.66
CA ALA A 36 6.99 -12.15 12.56
C ALA A 36 5.46 -12.00 12.39
N GLY A 37 4.82 -12.82 11.56
CA GLY A 37 3.36 -12.78 11.35
C GLY A 37 2.89 -11.60 10.49
N LEU A 38 3.75 -11.10 9.59
CA LEU A 38 3.46 -9.98 8.70
C LEU A 38 3.15 -10.44 7.27
N ILE A 39 2.22 -9.73 6.63
CA ILE A 39 1.75 -9.95 5.27
C ILE A 39 2.18 -8.78 4.39
N ASN A 40 3.03 -9.05 3.40
CA ASN A 40 3.59 -8.04 2.52
C ASN A 40 2.93 -8.09 1.14
N ILE A 41 2.27 -7.00 0.75
CA ILE A 41 1.54 -6.85 -0.51
C ILE A 41 2.13 -5.68 -1.29
N GLU A 42 2.42 -5.91 -2.57
CA GLU A 42 2.86 -4.86 -3.48
C GLU A 42 1.90 -4.73 -4.65
N ALA A 43 1.18 -3.61 -4.72
CA ALA A 43 0.45 -3.21 -5.93
C ALA A 43 1.39 -2.40 -6.84
N TYR A 44 1.36 -2.61 -8.15
CA TYR A 44 2.35 -1.99 -9.03
C TYR A 44 1.80 -1.63 -10.41
N GLY A 45 2.45 -0.67 -11.07
CA GLY A 45 2.13 -0.28 -12.45
C GLY A 45 2.07 1.23 -12.65
N ASN A 46 1.35 1.65 -13.68
CA ASN A 46 1.22 3.06 -14.03
C ASN A 46 0.29 3.80 -13.06
N VAL A 47 0.84 4.78 -12.35
CA VAL A 47 0.14 5.71 -11.48
C VAL A 47 0.32 7.12 -12.06
N PHE A 48 -0.66 7.55 -12.86
CA PHE A 48 -0.68 8.87 -13.51
C PHE A 48 0.60 9.19 -14.29
N GLY A 49 1.02 8.26 -15.15
CA GLY A 49 2.22 8.40 -15.99
C GLY A 49 3.52 7.99 -15.31
N GLN A 50 3.51 7.61 -14.03
CA GLN A 50 4.69 7.15 -13.31
C GLN A 50 4.56 5.66 -12.97
N ASN A 51 5.54 4.85 -13.32
CA ASN A 51 5.57 3.47 -12.83
C ASN A 51 5.91 3.47 -11.33
N LYS A 52 5.05 2.88 -10.51
CA LYS A 52 5.18 2.85 -9.05
C LYS A 52 4.99 1.45 -8.50
N TYR A 53 5.56 1.24 -7.33
CA TYR A 53 5.43 0.04 -6.52
C TYR A 53 4.94 0.46 -5.12
N CYS A 54 3.67 0.18 -4.87
CA CYS A 54 2.94 0.49 -3.65
C CYS A 54 3.08 -0.69 -2.69
N TYR A 55 4.18 -0.71 -1.93
CA TYR A 55 4.50 -1.76 -0.97
C TYR A 55 3.84 -1.48 0.37
N ALA A 56 3.07 -2.42 0.90
CA ALA A 56 2.45 -2.34 2.21
C ALA A 56 2.63 -3.64 2.99
N CYS A 57 2.99 -3.49 4.26
CA CYS A 57 3.15 -4.55 5.22
C CYS A 57 1.98 -4.50 6.21
N TYR A 58 1.35 -5.64 6.46
CA TYR A 58 0.17 -5.77 7.29
C TYR A 58 0.37 -6.77 8.41
N GLU A 59 -0.25 -6.50 9.55
CA GLU A 59 -0.47 -7.47 10.62
C GLU A 59 -1.97 -7.85 10.68
N LEU A 60 -2.30 -8.95 11.36
CA LEU A 60 -3.68 -9.32 11.63
C LEU A 60 -4.15 -8.66 12.92
N LYS A 61 -5.30 -7.96 12.87
CA LYS A 61 -5.90 -7.30 14.05
C LYS A 61 -6.26 -8.26 15.18
N ASN A 62 -6.50 -9.53 14.88
CA ASN A 62 -6.97 -10.53 15.83
C ASN A 62 -5.92 -11.62 16.01
N ALA A 63 -5.32 -11.70 17.20
CA ALA A 63 -4.29 -12.68 17.52
C ALA A 63 -4.74 -14.13 17.29
N LYS A 64 -6.03 -14.44 17.50
CA LYS A 64 -6.56 -15.81 17.29
C LYS A 64 -6.44 -16.29 15.83
N MET A 65 -6.30 -15.38 14.87
CA MET A 65 -6.13 -15.76 13.47
C MET A 65 -4.78 -16.44 13.22
N TYR A 66 -3.76 -16.12 14.03
CA TYR A 66 -2.50 -16.84 14.01
C TYR A 66 -2.68 -18.26 14.58
N ASP A 67 -3.38 -18.39 15.71
CA ASP A 67 -3.62 -19.70 16.35
C ASP A 67 -4.48 -20.65 15.50
N ASN A 68 -5.41 -20.08 14.71
CA ASN A 68 -6.35 -20.85 13.87
C ASN A 68 -5.75 -21.28 12.52
N GLY A 69 -4.52 -20.87 12.20
CA GLY A 69 -3.92 -21.10 10.88
C GLY A 69 -4.49 -20.22 9.76
N ASP A 70 -5.20 -19.14 10.09
CA ASP A 70 -5.76 -18.21 9.10
C ASP A 70 -4.65 -17.45 8.37
N PHE A 71 -3.60 -17.08 9.10
CA PHE A 71 -2.44 -16.37 8.54
C PHE A 71 -1.83 -17.14 7.38
N GLU A 72 -1.47 -18.41 7.59
CA GLU A 72 -0.85 -19.28 6.60
C GLU A 72 -1.78 -19.48 5.39
N GLN A 73 -3.07 -19.71 5.64
CA GLN A 73 -4.06 -19.85 4.56
C GLN A 73 -4.19 -18.57 3.72
N MET A 74 -4.19 -17.40 4.35
CA MET A 74 -4.23 -16.12 3.64
C MET A 74 -2.97 -15.87 2.81
N ILE A 75 -1.79 -16.28 3.31
CA ILE A 75 -0.54 -16.22 2.55
C ILE A 75 -0.61 -17.11 1.31
N GLU A 76 -1.14 -18.35 1.42
CA GLU A 76 -1.29 -19.24 0.27
C GLU A 76 -2.21 -18.65 -0.81
N LEU A 77 -3.32 -17.99 -0.41
CA LEU A 77 -4.17 -17.26 -1.36
C LEU A 77 -3.40 -16.14 -2.08
N LEU A 78 -2.60 -15.37 -1.34
CA LEU A 78 -1.81 -14.27 -1.89
C LEU A 78 -0.70 -14.74 -2.83
N LYS A 79 -0.13 -15.93 -2.63
CA LYS A 79 0.86 -16.51 -3.56
C LYS A 79 0.27 -16.73 -4.95
N ASP A 80 -1.04 -16.99 -5.05
CA ASP A 80 -1.77 -17.08 -6.32
C ASP A 80 -2.40 -15.73 -6.73
N SER A 81 -1.65 -14.62 -6.71
CA SER A 81 -2.18 -13.30 -7.13
C SER A 81 -2.15 -13.05 -8.64
N THR A 82 -1.71 -14.01 -9.47
CA THR A 82 -1.53 -13.81 -10.91
C THR A 82 -2.83 -13.30 -11.56
N ASP A 83 -2.71 -12.26 -12.39
CA ASP A 83 -3.80 -11.57 -13.11
C ASP A 83 -4.89 -10.91 -12.23
N LYS A 84 -4.74 -10.92 -10.90
CA LYS A 84 -5.66 -10.25 -9.98
C LYS A 84 -5.28 -8.78 -9.82
N THR A 85 -6.28 -7.93 -9.64
CA THR A 85 -6.08 -6.49 -9.39
C THR A 85 -6.76 -6.07 -8.11
N VAL A 86 -6.17 -5.10 -7.41
CA VAL A 86 -6.72 -4.51 -6.20
C VAL A 86 -6.97 -3.02 -6.40
N ARG A 87 -8.01 -2.48 -5.77
CA ARG A 87 -8.22 -1.02 -5.70
C ARG A 87 -7.15 -0.38 -4.82
N VAL A 88 -6.62 0.74 -5.29
CA VAL A 88 -5.64 1.57 -4.60
C VAL A 88 -6.09 3.02 -4.65
N THR A 89 -6.23 3.64 -3.48
CA THR A 89 -6.45 5.09 -3.37
C THR A 89 -5.11 5.80 -3.41
N ILE A 90 -4.91 6.69 -4.38
CA ILE A 90 -3.72 7.51 -4.53
C ILE A 90 -3.98 8.91 -3.99
N LYS A 91 -3.12 9.37 -3.09
CA LYS A 91 -3.12 10.75 -2.60
C LYS A 91 -2.30 11.63 -3.54
N LEU A 92 -2.95 12.66 -4.06
CA LEU A 92 -2.35 13.64 -4.96
C LEU A 92 -2.15 14.97 -4.22
N LYS A 93 -1.02 15.63 -4.44
CA LYS A 93 -0.77 17.01 -4.01
C LYS A 93 -0.31 17.82 -5.21
N LYS A 94 -1.12 18.82 -5.60
CA LYS A 94 -0.90 19.62 -6.84
C LYS A 94 -0.73 18.72 -8.08
N GLY A 95 -1.59 17.70 -8.21
CA GLY A 95 -1.55 16.72 -9.31
C GLY A 95 -0.41 15.69 -9.24
N VAL A 96 0.48 15.77 -8.24
CA VAL A 96 1.60 14.83 -8.09
C VAL A 96 1.22 13.73 -7.09
N PRO A 97 1.39 12.43 -7.43
CA PRO A 97 1.24 11.32 -6.48
C PRO A 97 2.21 11.43 -5.33
N LYS A 98 1.71 11.36 -4.10
CA LYS A 98 2.51 11.48 -2.87
C LYS A 98 2.40 10.29 -1.94
N ASP A 99 1.29 9.57 -1.97
CA ASP A 99 1.03 8.47 -1.05
C ASP A 99 -0.04 7.54 -1.64
N PHE A 100 -0.27 6.40 -1.00
CA PHE A 100 -1.29 5.46 -1.42
C PHE A 100 -1.94 4.73 -0.24
N LYS A 101 -3.05 4.05 -0.50
CA LYS A 101 -3.64 3.05 0.38
C LYS A 101 -4.24 1.92 -0.45
N ILE A 102 -3.82 0.68 -0.20
CA ILE A 102 -4.49 -0.49 -0.76
C ILE A 102 -5.83 -0.70 -0.03
N ASP A 103 -6.90 -0.90 -0.80
CA ASP A 103 -8.23 -1.18 -0.24
C ASP A 103 -8.35 -2.65 0.15
N VAL A 104 -8.35 -2.91 1.46
CA VAL A 104 -8.50 -4.27 2.00
C VAL A 104 -9.88 -4.89 1.73
N ASN A 105 -10.91 -4.08 1.48
CA ASN A 105 -12.20 -4.61 1.04
C ASN A 105 -12.12 -5.15 -0.39
N SER A 106 -11.37 -4.47 -1.26
CA SER A 106 -11.08 -4.98 -2.59
C SER A 106 -10.30 -6.29 -2.54
N LEU A 107 -9.38 -6.48 -1.58
CA LEU A 107 -8.71 -7.78 -1.38
C LEU A 107 -9.72 -8.86 -0.96
N ALA A 108 -10.59 -8.55 -0.01
CA ALA A 108 -11.63 -9.49 0.44
C ALA A 108 -12.57 -9.90 -0.71
N GLU A 109 -12.96 -8.96 -1.57
CA GLU A 109 -13.75 -9.23 -2.78
C GLU A 109 -13.00 -10.14 -3.76
N VAL A 110 -11.73 -9.83 -4.05
CA VAL A 110 -10.87 -10.58 -4.99
C VAL A 110 -10.72 -12.05 -4.59
N TYR A 111 -10.59 -12.32 -3.29
CA TYR A 111 -10.43 -13.68 -2.76
C TYR A 111 -11.75 -14.30 -2.28
N CYS A 112 -12.86 -13.56 -2.31
CA CYS A 112 -14.11 -13.95 -1.66
C CYS A 112 -13.89 -14.38 -0.18
N ASP A 113 -13.03 -13.65 0.53
CA ASP A 113 -12.58 -13.98 1.88
C ASP A 113 -12.56 -12.73 2.78
N GLU A 114 -13.48 -12.69 3.73
CA GLU A 114 -13.66 -11.56 4.65
C GLU A 114 -12.48 -11.37 5.62
N ARG A 115 -11.61 -12.38 5.80
CA ARG A 115 -10.44 -12.29 6.68
C ARG A 115 -9.48 -11.18 6.25
N PHE A 116 -9.41 -10.83 4.97
CA PHE A 116 -8.60 -9.72 4.47
C PHE A 116 -9.00 -8.36 5.08
N LYS A 117 -10.24 -8.18 5.56
CA LYS A 117 -10.65 -6.94 6.24
C LYS A 117 -10.02 -6.81 7.64
N ALA A 118 -9.50 -7.90 8.19
CA ALA A 118 -8.77 -7.93 9.45
C ALA A 118 -7.31 -7.44 9.32
N LEU A 119 -6.83 -7.10 8.12
CA LEU A 119 -5.51 -6.51 7.94
C LEU A 119 -5.42 -5.11 8.57
N SER A 120 -4.33 -4.87 9.29
CA SER A 120 -3.92 -3.58 9.86
C SER A 120 -2.59 -3.17 9.24
N LEU A 121 -2.51 -1.95 8.72
CA LEU A 121 -1.29 -1.46 8.07
C LEU A 121 -0.22 -1.18 9.12
N SER A 122 0.94 -1.84 9.00
CA SER A 122 2.09 -1.65 9.89
C SER A 122 3.10 -0.68 9.29
N CYS A 123 3.53 -0.89 8.04
CA CYS A 123 4.43 0.02 7.33
C CYS A 123 4.13 0.03 5.83
N TRP A 124 4.59 1.06 5.12
CA TRP A 124 4.42 1.18 3.67
C TRP A 124 5.54 1.97 2.99
N GLY A 125 5.71 1.75 1.69
CA GLY A 125 6.65 2.45 0.84
C GLY A 125 6.06 2.72 -0.54
N PHE A 126 6.10 3.97 -0.99
CA PHE A 126 5.64 4.37 -2.31
C PHE A 126 6.83 4.54 -3.26
N ASN A 127 7.24 3.44 -3.88
CA ASN A 127 8.57 3.27 -4.44
C ASN A 127 8.60 3.41 -5.97
N ASN A 128 9.78 3.72 -6.51
CA ASN A 128 10.06 3.70 -7.96
C ASN A 128 10.62 2.36 -8.45
N LYS A 129 10.99 1.47 -7.52
CA LYS A 129 11.45 0.09 -7.77
C LYS A 129 10.67 -0.86 -6.88
N SER A 130 10.54 -2.12 -7.30
CA SER A 130 9.90 -3.15 -6.47
C SER A 130 10.66 -3.34 -5.17
N TYR A 131 9.96 -3.65 -4.09
CA TYR A 131 10.59 -3.99 -2.82
C TYR A 131 11.58 -5.15 -2.96
N LYS A 132 11.30 -6.14 -3.83
CA LYS A 132 12.24 -7.24 -4.12
C LYS A 132 13.60 -6.74 -4.61
N GLU A 133 13.62 -5.68 -5.41
CA GLU A 133 14.88 -5.08 -5.90
C GLU A 133 15.58 -4.25 -4.82
N LEU A 134 14.81 -3.63 -3.93
CA LEU A 134 15.34 -2.79 -2.84
C LEU A 134 15.94 -3.63 -1.72
N SER A 135 15.29 -4.75 -1.36
CA SER A 135 15.73 -5.63 -0.28
C SER A 135 16.95 -6.49 -0.64
N SER A 136 17.21 -6.74 -1.92
CA SER A 136 18.41 -7.48 -2.38
C SER A 136 19.70 -6.65 -2.42
N GLN A 137 19.66 -5.38 -2.02
CA GLN A 137 20.82 -4.47 -1.98
C GLN A 137 21.38 -4.26 -0.57
N VAL A 138 20.90 -5.03 0.42
CA VAL A 138 21.27 -4.94 1.84
C VAL A 138 22.01 -6.20 2.27
#